data_AF-A0A8S3IJM8-F1
#
_entry.id   AF-A0A8S3IJM8-F1
#
_cell.length_a   1.000
_cell.length_b   1.000
_cell.length_c   1.000
_cell.angle_alpha   90.00
_cell.angle_beta   90.00
_cell.angle_gamma   90.00
#
_symmetry.space_group_name_H-M   'P 1'
#
loop_
_entity.id
_entity.type
_entity.pdbx_description
1 polymer ?
#
loop_
_entity_poly.entity_id
_entity_poly.type
_entity_poly.pdbx_seq_one_letter_code
_entity_poly.pdbx_strand_id
1 'polypeptide(L)'
;MRSLDIPKSYSKDDFQLTNESLKDTYKDFDLMPLCTERFLLSLRYLISCKLIGNDAMVDQTIMSSDYRKLEIDEELQCLKLEEISSTKIQHAAETLSIYIKHENWKSSLIILKEILHEIMPSNIYELFRLAKSVDDTANLIKDKKIIFFLGNTGSGKSTTIHFLSDLKRIETAPFAKSITRCITPVTVYFKDIGAYGQDSIILCDSPGFGDTNG
;
A
#
# COMPACT_ATOMS: atom_id res chain seq x y z
N MET A 1 -17.03 30.13 -19.77
CA MET A 1 -16.17 29.42 -18.79
C MET A 1 -17.07 28.56 -17.91
N ARG A 2 -17.18 27.26 -18.20
CA ARG A 2 -17.81 26.30 -17.29
C ARG A 2 -16.71 25.78 -16.36
N SER A 3 -16.96 25.83 -15.05
CA SER A 3 -16.11 25.23 -14.04
C SER A 3 -15.99 23.73 -14.30
N LEU A 4 -14.76 23.24 -14.39
CA LEU A 4 -14.45 21.81 -14.34
C LEU A 4 -14.73 21.36 -12.90
N ASP A 5 -15.89 20.75 -12.68
CA ASP A 5 -16.25 20.16 -11.40
C ASP A 5 -15.32 18.97 -11.13
N ILE A 6 -14.48 19.11 -10.10
CA ILE A 6 -13.64 18.05 -9.56
C ILE A 6 -14.56 16.99 -8.95
N PRO A 7 -14.48 15.71 -9.36
CA PRO A 7 -15.29 14.64 -8.77
C PRO A 7 -15.07 14.53 -7.26
N LYS A 8 -16.15 14.68 -6.49
CA LYS A 8 -16.16 14.47 -5.03
C LYS A 8 -16.24 12.98 -4.70
N SER A 9 -15.10 12.36 -4.40
CA SER A 9 -14.88 11.53 -3.20
C SER A 9 -13.50 10.86 -3.26
N TYR A 10 -12.46 11.55 -2.80
CA TYR A 10 -11.20 10.90 -2.44
C TYR A 10 -10.93 11.19 -0.97
N SER A 11 -10.82 10.12 -0.17
CA SER A 11 -10.44 10.23 1.24
C SER A 11 -9.01 10.73 1.35
N LYS A 12 -8.69 11.38 2.48
CA LYS A 12 -7.37 11.97 2.76
C LYS A 12 -6.21 10.96 2.75
N ASP A 13 -6.49 9.65 2.76
CA ASP A 13 -5.49 8.58 2.88
C ASP A 13 -4.97 8.04 1.53
N ASP A 14 -5.59 8.41 0.41
CA ASP A 14 -5.31 7.83 -0.93
C ASP A 14 -4.02 8.31 -1.62
N PHE A 15 -3.26 9.19 -0.95
CA PHE A 15 -2.07 9.89 -1.49
C PHE A 15 -0.80 9.64 -0.68
N GLN A 16 -0.66 8.51 0.04
CA GLN A 16 0.61 8.15 0.65
C GLN A 16 1.62 7.70 -0.42
N LEU A 17 2.15 8.69 -1.15
CA LEU A 17 3.28 8.55 -2.06
C LEU A 17 4.55 8.35 -1.24
N THR A 18 4.92 7.08 -1.04
CA THR A 18 6.17 6.72 -0.36
C THR A 18 7.27 6.46 -1.38
N ASN A 19 8.53 6.67 -0.98
CA ASN A 19 9.69 6.33 -1.80
C ASN A 19 9.73 4.83 -2.17
N GLU A 20 9.21 3.97 -1.30
CA GLU A 20 9.09 2.53 -1.54
C GLU A 20 8.07 2.23 -2.64
N SER A 21 6.88 2.86 -2.57
CA SER A 21 5.84 2.74 -3.60
C SER A 21 6.32 3.17 -4.98
N LEU A 22 7.17 4.21 -5.07
CA LEU A 22 7.77 4.64 -6.33
C LEU A 22 8.79 3.66 -6.89
N LYS A 23 9.65 3.09 -6.03
CA LYS A 23 10.61 2.05 -6.45
C LYS A 23 9.89 0.83 -7.00
N ASP A 24 8.79 0.43 -6.36
CA ASP A 24 7.99 -0.70 -6.82
C ASP A 24 7.29 -0.39 -8.13
N THR A 25 6.70 0.80 -8.28
CA THR A 25 6.08 1.23 -9.54
C THR A 25 7.09 1.21 -10.70
N TYR A 26 8.32 1.66 -10.46
CA TYR A 26 9.40 1.62 -11.45
C TYR A 26 9.70 0.19 -11.89
N LYS A 27 9.95 -0.70 -10.93
CA LYS A 27 10.27 -2.11 -11.22
C LYS A 27 9.14 -2.79 -11.99
N ASP A 28 7.89 -2.44 -11.69
CA ASP A 28 6.73 -3.02 -12.36
C ASP A 28 6.77 -2.73 -13.85
N PHE A 29 6.88 -1.46 -14.25
CA PHE A 29 6.85 -1.11 -15.67
C PHE A 29 8.17 -1.42 -16.41
N ASP A 30 9.31 -1.44 -15.71
CA ASP A 30 10.62 -1.78 -16.30
C ASP A 30 10.65 -3.23 -16.83
N LEU A 31 9.90 -4.12 -16.17
CA LEU A 31 9.74 -5.52 -16.58
C LEU A 31 8.62 -5.75 -17.60
N MET A 32 7.87 -4.71 -17.98
CA MET A 32 6.74 -4.83 -18.88
C MET A 32 7.15 -4.67 -20.35
N PRO A 33 6.49 -5.42 -21.27
CA PRO A 33 6.59 -5.14 -22.70
C PRO A 33 6.08 -3.72 -23.00
N LEU A 34 6.37 -3.21 -24.20
CA LEU A 34 5.81 -1.94 -24.68
C LEU A 34 4.30 -2.12 -24.89
N CYS A 35 3.51 -1.67 -23.91
CA CYS A 35 2.05 -1.75 -23.90
C CYS A 35 1.43 -0.60 -23.09
N THR A 36 0.12 -0.43 -23.20
CA THR A 36 -0.63 0.68 -22.60
C THR A 36 -0.42 0.77 -21.09
N GLU A 37 -0.47 -0.36 -20.41
CA GLU A 37 -0.33 -0.44 -18.95
C GLU A 37 1.06 0.01 -18.51
N ARG A 38 2.10 -0.36 -19.26
CA ARG A 38 3.47 0.09 -19.00
C ARG A 38 3.54 1.62 -19.10
N PHE A 39 3.00 2.20 -20.16
CA PHE A 39 3.05 3.64 -20.39
C PHE A 39 2.28 4.42 -19.31
N LEU A 40 1.12 3.90 -18.87
CA LEU A 40 0.36 4.50 -17.77
C LEU A 40 1.11 4.43 -16.43
N LEU A 41 1.77 3.31 -16.14
CA LEU A 41 2.59 3.16 -14.93
C LEU A 41 3.84 4.04 -14.97
N SER A 42 4.47 4.18 -16.14
CA SER A 42 5.58 5.09 -16.40
C SER A 42 5.16 6.55 -16.16
N LEU A 43 4.03 6.98 -16.72
CA LEU A 43 3.46 8.31 -16.44
C LEU A 43 3.16 8.51 -14.96
N ARG A 44 2.61 7.50 -14.29
CA ARG A 44 2.30 7.57 -12.85
C ARG A 44 3.56 7.82 -12.06
N TYR A 45 4.63 7.08 -12.37
CA TYR A 45 5.94 7.26 -11.77
C TYR A 45 6.49 8.67 -12.02
N LEU A 46 6.54 9.13 -13.27
CA LEU A 46 7.08 10.43 -13.64
C LEU A 46 6.33 11.60 -12.98
N ILE A 47 5.00 11.58 -13.03
CA ILE A 47 4.16 12.61 -12.42
C ILE A 47 4.33 12.60 -10.89
N SER A 48 4.43 11.41 -10.30
CA SER A 48 4.69 11.28 -8.86
C SER A 48 6.04 11.87 -8.48
N CYS A 49 7.10 11.60 -9.26
CA CYS A 49 8.41 12.22 -9.07
C CYS A 49 8.36 13.75 -9.17
N LYS A 50 7.59 14.31 -10.12
CA LYS A 50 7.39 15.77 -10.23
C LYS A 50 6.67 16.34 -9.02
N LEU A 51 5.66 15.63 -8.50
CA LEU A 51 4.91 16.07 -7.33
C LEU A 51 5.79 16.08 -6.07
N ILE A 52 6.56 15.03 -5.81
CA ILE A 52 7.45 14.97 -4.62
C ILE A 52 8.66 15.90 -4.79
N GLY A 53 9.21 16.02 -6.00
CA GLY A 53 10.29 16.96 -6.32
C GLY A 53 9.91 18.42 -6.08
N ASN A 54 8.63 18.77 -6.25
CA ASN A 54 8.08 20.09 -5.93
C ASN A 54 7.80 20.29 -4.42
N ASP A 55 7.77 19.21 -3.61
CA ASP A 55 7.48 19.23 -2.16
C ASP A 55 8.74 18.99 -1.28
N ALA A 56 9.91 18.82 -1.91
CA ALA A 56 11.26 18.79 -1.32
C ALA A 56 11.44 17.99 0.00
N MET A 57 11.58 16.66 -0.11
CA MET A 57 12.66 15.89 0.53
C MET A 57 12.75 14.50 -0.11
N VAL A 58 13.53 14.35 -1.19
CA VAL A 58 13.84 13.04 -1.79
C VAL A 58 15.33 12.79 -1.78
N ASP A 59 15.69 11.65 -1.19
CA ASP A 59 17.01 11.04 -1.18
C ASP A 59 17.53 10.89 -2.62
N GLN A 60 18.64 11.58 -2.92
CA GLN A 60 19.28 11.65 -4.25
C GLN A 60 19.74 10.28 -4.77
N THR A 61 19.67 9.23 -3.94
CA THR A 61 20.06 7.87 -4.28
C THR A 61 19.06 7.18 -5.24
N ILE A 62 17.83 7.68 -5.34
CA ILE A 62 16.82 7.11 -6.25
C ILE A 62 16.98 7.66 -7.68
N MET A 63 17.76 8.71 -7.94
CA MET A 63 18.01 9.19 -9.30
C MET A 63 19.27 8.54 -9.91
N SER A 64 19.21 7.23 -10.18
CA SER A 64 20.17 6.58 -11.11
C SER A 64 20.22 7.32 -12.47
N SER A 65 21.29 7.10 -13.21
CA SER A 65 21.49 7.70 -14.54
C SER A 65 20.42 7.32 -15.57
N ASP A 66 19.61 6.28 -15.34
CA ASP A 66 18.59 5.83 -16.30
C ASP A 66 17.24 6.56 -16.18
N TYR A 67 16.91 7.16 -15.04
CA TYR A 67 15.64 7.90 -14.85
C TYR A 67 15.53 9.17 -15.72
N ARG A 68 16.64 9.66 -16.27
CA ARG A 68 16.67 10.90 -17.08
C ARG A 68 16.25 10.70 -18.53
N LYS A 69 16.07 9.45 -18.99
CA LYS A 69 15.72 9.16 -20.38
C LYS A 69 14.22 9.11 -20.64
N LEU A 70 13.39 9.04 -19.59
CA LEU A 70 11.94 8.94 -19.72
C LEU A 70 11.32 10.34 -19.73
N GLU A 71 10.64 10.68 -20.82
CA GLU A 71 9.97 11.96 -20.98
C GLU A 71 8.45 11.79 -20.99
N ILE A 72 7.75 12.62 -20.22
CA ILE A 72 6.27 12.58 -20.10
C ILE A 72 5.60 12.71 -21.48
N ASP A 73 6.16 13.53 -22.37
CA ASP A 73 5.58 13.78 -23.68
C ASP A 73 5.70 12.57 -24.62
N GLU A 74 6.78 11.78 -24.52
CA GLU A 74 6.95 10.54 -25.31
C GLU A 74 5.94 9.48 -24.87
N GLU A 75 5.80 9.28 -23.55
CA GLU A 75 4.85 8.34 -22.96
C GLU A 75 3.40 8.69 -23.32
N LEU A 76 3.06 9.99 -23.31
CA LEU A 76 1.74 10.47 -23.70
C LEU A 76 1.45 10.28 -25.20
N GLN A 77 2.48 10.27 -26.06
CA GLN A 77 2.31 9.94 -27.48
C GLN A 77 2.03 8.46 -27.68
N CYS A 78 2.72 7.57 -26.96
CA CYS A 78 2.50 6.13 -27.03
C CYS A 78 1.06 5.75 -26.68
N LEU A 79 0.48 6.38 -25.66
CA LEU A 79 -0.94 6.18 -25.28
C LEU A 79 -1.95 6.58 -26.35
N LYS A 80 -1.59 7.47 -27.28
CA LYS A 80 -2.47 7.88 -28.38
C LYS A 80 -2.42 6.93 -29.57
N LEU A 81 -1.34 6.15 -29.69
CA LEU A 81 -1.13 5.21 -30.79
C LEU A 81 -1.84 3.89 -30.54
N GLU A 82 -1.97 3.48 -29.29
CA GLU A 82 -2.75 2.31 -28.91
C GLU A 82 -4.22 2.73 -28.79
N GLU A 83 -5.07 2.30 -29.72
CA GLU A 83 -6.49 2.63 -29.74
C GLU A 83 -7.19 2.22 -28.43
N ILE A 84 -7.37 3.17 -27.52
CA ILE A 84 -8.15 2.93 -26.31
C ILE A 84 -9.63 2.89 -26.69
N SER A 85 -10.27 1.74 -26.46
CA SER A 85 -11.58 1.36 -27.01
C SER A 85 -12.79 2.07 -26.39
N SER A 86 -12.62 2.80 -25.29
CA SER A 86 -13.72 3.45 -24.55
C SER A 86 -13.67 4.97 -24.67
N THR A 87 -14.80 5.57 -25.07
CA THR A 87 -14.98 7.04 -25.15
C THR A 87 -14.73 7.74 -23.81
N LYS A 88 -14.97 7.05 -22.69
CA LYS A 88 -14.65 7.57 -21.34
C LYS A 88 -13.15 7.70 -21.12
N ILE A 89 -12.39 6.68 -21.54
CA ILE A 89 -10.94 6.68 -21.33
C ILE A 89 -10.26 7.66 -22.29
N GLN A 90 -10.76 7.80 -23.51
CA GLN A 90 -10.29 8.82 -24.45
C GLN A 90 -10.44 10.24 -23.87
N HIS A 91 -11.62 10.57 -23.35
CA HIS A 91 -11.84 11.87 -22.68
C HIS A 91 -10.94 12.06 -21.45
N ALA A 92 -10.74 11.01 -20.65
CA ALA A 92 -9.82 11.05 -19.51
C ALA A 92 -8.37 11.28 -19.96
N ALA A 93 -7.91 10.63 -21.04
CA ALA A 93 -6.57 10.80 -21.60
C ALA A 93 -6.34 12.21 -22.18
N GLU A 94 -7.36 12.80 -22.81
CA GLU A 94 -7.33 14.21 -23.24
C GLU A 94 -7.23 15.16 -22.05
N THR A 95 -8.04 14.91 -21.01
CA THR A 95 -8.03 15.69 -19.76
C THR A 95 -6.67 15.59 -19.07
N LEU A 96 -6.10 14.39 -18.99
CA LEU A 96 -4.75 14.13 -18.47
C LEU A 96 -3.70 14.94 -19.24
N SER A 97 -3.78 14.94 -20.58
CA SER A 97 -2.89 15.71 -21.44
C SER A 97 -2.95 17.21 -21.14
N ILE A 98 -4.15 17.74 -20.86
CA ILE A 98 -4.35 19.15 -20.50
C ILE A 98 -3.71 19.43 -19.14
N TYR A 99 -3.94 18.60 -18.12
CA TYR A 99 -3.36 18.82 -16.79
C TYR A 99 -1.84 18.72 -16.78
N ILE A 100 -1.27 17.78 -17.53
CA ILE A 100 0.18 17.65 -17.71
C ILE A 100 0.77 18.93 -18.33
N LYS A 101 0.16 19.45 -19.41
CA LYS A 101 0.62 20.69 -20.06
C LYS A 101 0.60 21.92 -19.17
N HIS A 102 -0.31 21.95 -18.19
CA HIS A 102 -0.42 23.04 -17.21
C HIS A 102 0.32 22.72 -15.90
N GLU A 103 1.16 21.68 -15.88
CA GLU A 103 1.93 21.23 -14.71
C GLU A 103 1.08 20.96 -13.46
N ASN A 104 -0.20 20.62 -13.64
CA ASN A 104 -1.10 20.29 -12.55
C ASN A 104 -0.95 18.82 -12.15
N TRP A 105 0.22 18.47 -11.61
CA TRP A 105 0.63 17.09 -11.31
C TRP A 105 -0.36 16.34 -10.40
N LYS A 106 -0.94 17.03 -9.43
CA LYS A 106 -1.93 16.44 -8.52
C LYS A 106 -3.19 16.02 -9.27
N SER A 107 -3.73 16.88 -10.13
CA SER A 107 -4.92 16.54 -10.93
C SER A 107 -4.59 15.50 -12.00
N SER A 108 -3.37 15.55 -12.57
CA SER A 108 -2.87 14.51 -13.46
C SER A 108 -2.85 13.13 -12.80
N LEU A 109 -2.38 13.01 -11.55
CA LEU A 109 -2.41 11.73 -10.81
C LEU A 109 -3.83 11.22 -10.57
N ILE A 110 -4.78 12.10 -10.27
CA ILE A 110 -6.18 11.70 -10.04
C ILE A 110 -6.74 11.07 -11.30
N ILE A 111 -6.67 11.78 -12.43
CA ILE A 111 -7.19 11.28 -13.71
C ILE A 111 -6.44 10.02 -14.15
N LEU A 112 -5.12 9.97 -13.94
CA LEU A 112 -4.35 8.79 -14.29
C LEU A 112 -4.73 7.56 -13.45
N LYS A 113 -5.08 7.74 -12.17
CA LYS A 113 -5.60 6.66 -11.32
C LYS A 113 -6.95 6.14 -11.83
N GLU A 114 -7.82 7.03 -12.30
CA GLU A 114 -9.09 6.65 -12.93
C GLU A 114 -8.85 5.80 -14.19
N ILE A 115 -7.93 6.23 -15.06
CA ILE A 115 -7.57 5.48 -16.28
C ILE A 115 -6.97 4.11 -15.93
N LEU A 116 -6.04 4.07 -14.98
CA LEU A 116 -5.42 2.83 -14.52
C LEU A 116 -6.44 1.85 -13.91
N HIS A 117 -7.44 2.34 -13.17
CA HIS A 117 -8.48 1.47 -12.60
C HIS A 117 -9.35 0.82 -13.68
N GLU A 118 -9.61 1.52 -14.78
CA GLU A 118 -10.41 0.99 -15.89
C GLU A 118 -9.63 0.01 -16.77
N ILE A 119 -8.35 0.29 -17.05
CA ILE A 119 -7.50 -0.52 -17.94
C ILE A 119 -6.84 -1.69 -17.21
N MET A 120 -6.44 -1.48 -15.95
CA MET A 120 -5.70 -2.44 -15.15
C MET A 120 -6.49 -2.77 -13.87
N PRO A 121 -7.62 -3.51 -13.98
CA PRO A 121 -8.45 -3.88 -12.83
C PRO A 121 -7.71 -4.80 -11.84
N SER A 122 -6.64 -5.45 -12.26
CA SER A 122 -5.79 -6.27 -11.39
C SER A 122 -4.31 -5.98 -11.65
N ASN A 123 -3.61 -5.47 -10.63
CA ASN A 123 -2.17 -5.29 -10.66
C ASN A 123 -1.47 -6.63 -10.36
N ILE A 124 -1.06 -7.36 -11.39
CA ILE A 124 -0.46 -8.69 -11.25
C ILE A 124 0.89 -8.65 -10.50
N TYR A 125 1.67 -7.56 -10.67
CA TYR A 125 2.95 -7.40 -9.97
C TYR A 125 2.76 -7.17 -8.48
N GLU A 126 1.73 -6.42 -8.11
CA GLU A 126 1.33 -6.27 -6.71
C GLU A 126 0.87 -7.62 -6.11
N LEU A 127 0.11 -8.42 -6.86
CA LEU A 127 -0.26 -9.76 -6.42
C LEU A 127 0.97 -10.64 -6.17
N PHE A 128 1.97 -10.61 -7.06
CA PHE A 128 3.22 -11.33 -6.85
C PHE A 128 4.02 -10.81 -5.65
N ARG A 129 4.07 -9.50 -5.43
CA ARG A 129 4.68 -8.92 -4.22
C ARG A 129 3.98 -9.40 -2.96
N LEU A 130 2.64 -9.44 -2.96
CA LEU A 130 1.86 -9.95 -1.83
C LEU A 130 2.12 -11.43 -1.59
N ALA A 131 2.13 -12.25 -2.65
CA ALA A 131 2.46 -13.67 -2.54
C ALA A 131 3.87 -13.88 -1.96
N LYS A 132 4.86 -13.13 -2.45
CA LYS A 132 6.22 -13.16 -1.90
C LYS A 132 6.26 -12.69 -0.45
N SER A 133 5.51 -11.65 -0.09
CA SER A 133 5.43 -11.16 1.28
C SER A 133 4.85 -12.21 2.22
N VAL A 134 3.89 -13.02 1.75
CA VAL A 134 3.38 -14.18 2.50
C VAL A 134 4.48 -15.21 2.71
N ASP A 135 5.26 -15.55 1.69
CA ASP A 135 6.39 -16.49 1.81
C ASP A 135 7.50 -15.97 2.74
N ASP A 136 7.86 -14.70 2.61
CA ASP A 136 8.83 -14.03 3.48
C ASP A 136 8.34 -14.03 4.93
N THR A 137 7.06 -13.76 5.15
CA THR A 137 6.42 -13.85 6.48
C THR A 137 6.45 -15.27 7.01
N ALA A 138 6.15 -16.27 6.17
CA ALA A 138 6.21 -17.69 6.53
C ALA A 138 7.63 -18.09 6.97
N ASN A 139 8.65 -17.63 6.26
CA ASN A 139 10.05 -17.82 6.64
C ASN A 139 10.40 -17.12 7.96
N LEU A 140 9.88 -15.91 8.20
CA LEU A 140 10.09 -15.19 9.44
C LEU A 140 9.44 -15.86 10.65
N ILE A 141 8.34 -16.61 10.48
CA ILE A 141 7.68 -17.35 11.56
C ILE A 141 8.13 -18.80 11.67
N LYS A 142 8.92 -19.27 10.71
CA LYS A 142 9.51 -20.61 10.73
C LYS A 142 10.29 -20.80 12.03
N ASP A 143 10.07 -21.94 12.67
CA ASP A 143 10.69 -22.34 13.94
C ASP A 143 10.38 -21.43 15.15
N LYS A 144 9.48 -20.44 15.00
CA LYS A 144 8.98 -19.66 16.12
C LYS A 144 7.82 -20.39 16.81
N LYS A 145 7.82 -20.36 18.14
CA LYS A 145 6.75 -20.90 18.97
C LYS A 145 5.61 -19.88 19.04
N ILE A 146 4.53 -20.12 18.31
CA ILE A 146 3.38 -19.21 18.20
C ILE A 146 2.16 -19.83 18.89
N ILE A 147 1.51 -19.07 19.76
CA ILE A 147 0.27 -19.45 20.44
C ILE A 147 -0.83 -18.47 20.02
N PHE A 148 -1.87 -19.00 19.39
CA PHE A 148 -3.05 -18.23 19.02
C PHE A 148 -4.15 -18.37 20.06
N PHE A 149 -4.66 -17.24 20.56
CA PHE A 149 -5.86 -17.24 21.40
C PHE A 149 -7.08 -17.02 20.51
N LEU A 150 -7.96 -18.02 20.44
CA LEU A 150 -9.21 -17.99 19.69
C LEU A 150 -10.39 -18.16 20.65
N GLY A 151 -11.52 -17.50 20.37
CA GLY A 151 -12.70 -17.55 21.22
C GLY A 151 -13.61 -16.34 21.06
N ASN A 152 -14.83 -16.40 21.60
CA ASN A 152 -15.82 -15.33 21.49
C ASN A 152 -15.32 -14.02 22.13
N THR A 153 -15.93 -12.90 21.75
CA THR A 153 -15.71 -11.61 22.42
C THR A 153 -16.04 -11.73 23.91
N GLY A 154 -15.18 -11.18 24.76
CA GLY A 154 -15.35 -11.25 26.22
C GLY A 154 -14.86 -12.54 26.88
N SER A 155 -14.30 -13.51 26.14
CA SER A 155 -13.77 -14.76 26.71
C SER A 155 -12.43 -14.62 27.44
N GLY A 156 -11.92 -13.38 27.63
CA GLY A 156 -10.68 -13.12 28.36
C GLY A 156 -9.38 -13.35 27.59
N LYS A 157 -9.41 -13.42 26.25
CA LYS A 157 -8.19 -13.60 25.41
C LYS A 157 -7.17 -12.49 25.62
N SER A 158 -7.57 -11.25 25.36
CA SER A 158 -6.72 -10.06 25.54
C SER A 158 -6.30 -9.89 26.99
N THR A 159 -7.17 -10.22 27.96
CA THR A 159 -6.83 -10.21 29.40
C THR A 159 -5.76 -11.26 29.75
N THR A 160 -5.84 -12.45 29.15
CA THR A 160 -4.84 -13.50 29.35
C THR A 160 -3.49 -13.10 28.75
N ILE A 161 -3.49 -12.59 27.52
CA ILE A 161 -2.27 -12.08 26.88
C ILE A 161 -1.70 -10.93 27.69
N HIS A 162 -2.55 -10.00 28.11
CA HIS A 162 -2.17 -8.89 28.96
C HIS A 162 -1.51 -9.37 30.25
N PHE A 163 -2.13 -10.26 31.01
CA PHE A 163 -1.55 -10.84 32.22
C PHE A 163 -0.19 -11.54 31.98
N LEU A 164 -0.07 -12.30 30.89
CA LEU A 164 1.19 -12.96 30.51
C LEU A 164 2.26 -11.97 30.05
N SER A 165 1.83 -10.86 29.43
CA SER A 165 2.70 -9.79 28.93
C SER A 165 3.03 -8.75 30.00
N ASP A 166 2.24 -8.61 31.06
CA ASP A 166 2.35 -7.60 32.13
C ASP A 166 3.50 -7.87 33.09
N LEU A 167 4.31 -8.89 32.79
CA LEU A 167 5.72 -8.91 33.20
C LEU A 167 6.54 -7.77 32.52
N LYS A 168 5.97 -7.07 31.52
CA LYS A 168 6.21 -5.67 31.13
C LYS A 168 4.96 -5.00 30.51
N ARG A 169 4.26 -4.22 31.35
CA ARG A 169 3.39 -3.05 31.06
C ARG A 169 2.83 -2.93 29.62
N ILE A 170 1.70 -3.59 29.36
CA ILE A 170 0.79 -3.23 28.26
C ILE A 170 -0.39 -2.46 28.89
N GLU A 171 -0.88 -1.40 28.26
CA GLU A 171 -2.09 -0.71 28.76
C GLU A 171 -3.33 -1.52 28.38
N THR A 172 -4.06 -2.04 29.37
CA THR A 172 -5.43 -2.54 29.15
C THR A 172 -6.46 -1.65 29.84
N ALA A 173 -7.56 -1.42 29.12
CA ALA A 173 -8.75 -0.79 29.67
C ALA A 173 -9.74 -1.90 30.08
N PRO A 174 -9.88 -2.23 31.38
CA PRO A 174 -10.99 -3.04 31.83
C PRO A 174 -12.29 -2.32 31.42
N PHE A 175 -13.29 -3.07 30.92
CA PHE A 175 -14.58 -2.57 30.41
C PHE A 175 -14.65 -2.03 28.96
N ALA A 176 -13.59 -2.18 28.16
CA ALA A 176 -13.66 -1.87 26.74
C ALA A 176 -14.52 -2.89 25.96
N LYS A 177 -15.64 -2.43 25.38
CA LYS A 177 -16.44 -3.18 24.40
C LYS A 177 -15.57 -3.43 23.16
N SER A 178 -15.30 -4.69 22.85
CA SER A 178 -14.47 -5.24 21.75
C SER A 178 -13.65 -4.22 20.93
N ILE A 179 -12.34 -4.15 21.20
CA ILE A 179 -11.40 -3.25 20.49
C ILE A 179 -10.53 -4.01 19.46
N THR A 180 -10.24 -5.30 19.67
CA THR A 180 -9.30 -6.06 18.81
C THR A 180 -9.91 -6.34 17.42
N ARG A 181 -9.67 -5.43 16.46
CA ARG A 181 -10.09 -5.56 15.05
C ARG A 181 -9.11 -6.36 14.19
N CYS A 182 -7.89 -6.54 14.67
CA CYS A 182 -6.79 -7.19 13.95
C CYS A 182 -6.07 -8.19 14.85
N ILE A 183 -5.44 -9.21 14.25
CA ILE A 183 -4.56 -10.12 14.98
C ILE A 183 -3.35 -9.31 15.49
N THR A 184 -3.12 -9.31 16.80
CA THR A 184 -2.03 -8.54 17.42
C THR A 184 -1.01 -9.49 18.07
N PRO A 185 0.23 -9.57 17.54
CA PRO A 185 1.27 -10.40 18.13
C PRO A 185 1.98 -9.69 19.28
N VAL A 186 2.25 -10.43 20.36
CA VAL A 186 3.04 -10.01 21.52
C VAL A 186 4.15 -11.03 21.76
N THR A 187 5.40 -10.61 21.68
CA THR A 187 6.56 -11.47 21.95
C THR A 187 6.85 -11.50 23.44
N VAL A 188 6.90 -12.70 24.03
CA VAL A 188 7.24 -12.93 25.44
C VAL A 188 8.52 -13.77 25.50
N TYR A 189 9.56 -13.26 26.17
CA TYR A 189 10.80 -13.99 26.38
C TYR A 189 10.73 -14.84 27.65
N PHE A 190 11.22 -16.08 27.61
CA PHE A 190 11.19 -16.99 28.76
C PHE A 190 11.91 -16.44 29.99
N LYS A 191 12.99 -15.70 29.78
CA LYS A 191 13.71 -14.98 30.85
C LYS A 191 12.82 -13.97 31.61
N ASP A 192 11.84 -13.36 30.95
CA ASP A 192 10.99 -12.33 31.53
C ASP A 192 9.89 -12.95 32.42
N ILE A 193 9.61 -14.25 32.25
CA ILE A 193 8.59 -15.01 33.00
C ILE A 193 9.19 -16.01 34.00
N GLY A 194 10.51 -15.95 34.25
CA GLY A 194 11.20 -16.86 35.17
C GLY A 194 11.29 -18.30 34.69
N ALA A 195 11.09 -18.56 33.38
CA ALA A 195 11.22 -19.87 32.79
C ALA A 195 12.69 -20.17 32.40
N TYR A 196 13.10 -21.44 32.50
CA TYR A 196 14.43 -21.88 32.08
C TYR A 196 14.57 -21.87 30.56
N GLY A 197 15.35 -20.93 30.01
CA GLY A 197 15.68 -20.86 28.59
C GLY A 197 15.89 -19.42 28.09
N GLN A 198 16.57 -19.27 26.94
CA GLN A 198 16.72 -17.97 26.26
C GLN A 198 15.68 -17.75 25.15
N ASP A 199 14.78 -18.71 24.95
CA ASP A 199 13.78 -18.69 23.89
C ASP A 199 12.68 -17.63 24.14
N SER A 200 11.86 -17.42 23.10
CA SER A 200 10.65 -16.60 23.16
C SER A 200 9.46 -17.33 22.56
N ILE A 201 8.27 -16.90 22.95
CA ILE A 201 6.99 -17.29 22.35
C ILE A 201 6.29 -16.04 21.83
N ILE A 202 5.53 -16.18 20.75
CA ILE A 202 4.67 -15.12 20.23
C ILE A 202 3.24 -15.47 20.60
N LEU A 203 2.57 -14.60 21.36
CA LEU A 203 1.17 -14.71 21.71
C LEU A 203 0.37 -13.84 20.75
N CYS A 204 -0.61 -14.41 20.05
CA CYS A 204 -1.45 -13.67 19.11
C CYS A 204 -2.85 -13.48 19.71
N ASP A 205 -3.25 -12.23 19.94
CA ASP A 205 -4.64 -11.87 20.23
C ASP A 205 -5.43 -11.84 18.92
N SER A 206 -6.66 -12.34 18.93
CA SER A 206 -7.53 -12.36 17.75
C SER A 206 -8.88 -11.69 18.03
N PRO A 207 -9.55 -11.13 17.00
CA PRO A 207 -10.94 -10.70 17.12
C PRO A 207 -11.84 -11.83 17.64
N GLY A 208 -12.88 -11.48 18.38
CA GLY A 208 -13.83 -12.48 18.85
C GLY A 208 -14.68 -13.05 17.71
N PHE A 209 -14.94 -14.36 17.72
CA PHE A 209 -15.91 -14.95 16.80
C PHE A 209 -17.29 -14.29 16.98
N GLY A 210 -17.91 -13.87 15.88
CA GLY A 210 -19.22 -13.22 15.87
C GLY A 210 -19.21 -11.69 15.96
N ASP A 211 -18.04 -11.04 16.02
CA ASP A 211 -17.95 -9.59 15.79
C ASP A 211 -18.26 -9.30 14.31
N THR A 212 -19.46 -8.80 14.04
CA THR A 212 -20.00 -8.47 12.71
C THR A 212 -19.79 -7.01 12.31
N ASN A 213 -19.12 -6.22 13.16
CA ASN A 213 -18.81 -4.81 12.89
C ASN A 213 -17.37 -4.66 12.34
N GLY A 214 -17.01 -5.49 11.36
CA GLY A 214 -15.82 -5.32 10.54
C GLY A 214 -15.98 -4.18 9.56
#